data_AF-A0A345W7Y6-F1
#
_entry.id   AF-A0A345W7Y6-F1
#
_cell.length_a   1.000
_cell.length_b   1.000
_cell.length_c   1.000
_cell.angle_alpha   90.00
_cell.angle_beta   90.00
_cell.angle_gamma   90.00
#
_symmetry.space_group_name_H-M   'P 1'
#
loop_
_entity.id
_entity.type
_entity.pdbx_description
1 polymer ?
#
loop_
_entity_poly.entity_id
_entity_poly.type
_entity_poly.pdbx_seq_one_letter_code
_entity_poly.pdbx_strand_id
1 'polypeptide(L)'
;LCLGYFLIFASAAEEKKEPAKAEEKKDLALEVNATQAENVTVNANNPNDVVFTANDGFRFKTLKVGDKTLYTVDTSKFTPTVAHRLKHGESLYFKLDLSHAKPLLFKKKTDKDWVQFSFAQYLDEEVWKEKKELKDLDASKFTEPSLFSADAFGTGKVYDFVGAFKVKKVKFEDKDVGDAKKAKYTAVKVYVGTDDKKVVRLDYFYTGDERFKEVYFKLVDGKWKKLEQSEANKELHAMNSAWP
;
A
#
# COMPACT_ATOMS: atom_id res chain seq x y z
N LEU A 1 7.36 17.21 2.65
CA LEU A 1 6.07 16.47 2.57
C LEU A 1 6.29 15.11 3.22
N CYS A 2 5.54 14.79 4.27
CA CYS A 2 5.70 13.54 5.02
C CYS A 2 5.32 12.33 4.16
N LEU A 3 6.26 11.38 4.07
CA LEU A 3 6.19 10.08 3.36
C LEU A 3 5.28 9.04 4.05
N GLY A 4 4.25 9.47 4.78
CA GLY A 4 3.36 8.57 5.54
C GLY A 4 2.21 7.94 4.74
N TYR A 5 2.13 8.17 3.42
CA TYR A 5 0.91 7.96 2.63
C TYR A 5 0.54 6.51 2.28
N PHE A 6 1.36 5.53 2.68
CA PHE A 6 1.06 4.11 2.46
C PHE A 6 1.41 3.28 3.69
N LEU A 7 0.68 3.50 4.79
CA LEU A 7 0.56 2.48 5.83
C LEU A 7 -0.30 1.35 5.29
N ILE A 8 0.35 0.38 4.63
CA ILE A 8 -0.22 -0.96 4.49
C ILE A 8 -0.15 -1.55 5.89
N PHE A 9 -1.29 -1.61 6.59
CA PHE A 9 -1.38 -2.43 7.79
C PHE A 9 -1.08 -3.87 7.36
N ALA A 10 -0.02 -4.46 7.93
CA ALA A 10 0.19 -5.89 7.86
C ALA A 10 -1.05 -6.53 8.47
N SER A 11 -1.94 -7.08 7.64
CA SER A 11 -2.97 -7.97 8.12
C SER A 11 -2.23 -9.12 8.78
N ALA A 12 -2.35 -9.24 10.10
CA ALA A 12 -2.01 -10.47 10.80
C ALA A 12 -2.57 -11.63 9.98
N ALA A 13 -1.73 -12.63 9.72
CA ALA A 13 -2.16 -13.82 9.00
C ALA A 13 -3.41 -14.38 9.71
N GLU A 14 -4.56 -14.29 9.05
CA GLU A 14 -5.75 -14.99 9.49
C GLU A 14 -5.38 -16.48 9.55
N GLU A 15 -5.30 -17.02 10.77
CA GLU A 15 -5.45 -18.45 10.97
C GLU A 15 -6.66 -18.89 10.17
N LYS A 16 -6.53 -19.97 9.39
CA LYS A 16 -7.65 -20.63 8.72
C LYS A 16 -8.65 -21.14 9.76
N LYS A 17 -9.47 -20.24 10.31
CA LYS A 17 -10.75 -20.60 10.92
C LYS A 17 -11.71 -20.85 9.77
N GLU A 18 -12.54 -21.88 9.92
CA GLU A 18 -13.68 -22.11 9.02
C GLU A 18 -14.41 -20.78 8.79
N PRO A 19 -14.87 -20.48 7.56
CA PRO A 19 -15.54 -19.24 7.30
C PRO A 19 -16.83 -19.21 8.13
N ALA A 20 -16.82 -18.43 9.21
CA ALA A 20 -18.06 -17.93 9.79
C ALA A 20 -18.86 -17.35 8.62
N LYS A 21 -20.15 -17.70 8.52
CA LYS A 21 -21.05 -17.12 7.50
C LYS A 21 -20.76 -15.63 7.45
N ALA A 22 -20.24 -15.16 6.32
CA ALA A 22 -19.95 -13.75 6.13
C ALA A 22 -21.26 -13.00 6.38
N GLU A 23 -21.30 -12.24 7.48
CA GLU A 23 -22.47 -11.49 7.85
C GLU A 23 -22.80 -10.54 6.68
N GLU A 24 -24.02 -10.62 6.16
CA GLU A 24 -24.38 -9.91 4.93
C GLU A 24 -24.35 -8.39 5.19
N LYS A 25 -23.28 -7.74 4.72
CA LYS A 25 -23.10 -6.31 4.92
C LYS A 25 -24.14 -5.51 4.14
N LYS A 26 -24.72 -4.51 4.79
CA LYS A 26 -25.64 -3.56 4.17
C LYS A 26 -24.90 -2.63 3.20
N ASP A 27 -25.52 -2.39 2.06
CA ASP A 27 -24.94 -1.60 0.98
C ASP A 27 -25.14 -0.09 1.19
N LEU A 28 -24.04 0.67 1.15
CA LEU A 28 -24.05 2.13 1.21
C LEU A 28 -23.83 2.75 -0.17
N ALA A 29 -24.48 3.90 -0.38
CA ALA A 29 -24.16 4.84 -1.45
C ALA A 29 -23.37 6.01 -0.85
N LEU A 30 -22.15 6.23 -1.33
CA LEU A 30 -21.27 7.31 -0.88
C LEU A 30 -21.17 8.40 -1.95
N GLU A 31 -21.58 9.61 -1.59
CA GLU A 31 -21.37 10.81 -2.39
C GLU A 31 -19.91 11.27 -2.25
N VAL A 32 -19.14 11.31 -3.33
CA VAL A 32 -17.67 11.53 -3.28
C VAL A 32 -17.28 12.94 -2.81
N ASN A 33 -18.18 13.92 -2.97
CA ASN A 33 -18.00 15.28 -2.51
C ASN A 33 -18.49 15.51 -1.06
N ALA A 34 -19.11 14.52 -0.43
CA ALA A 34 -19.71 14.70 0.89
C ALA A 34 -18.65 14.92 1.98
N THR A 35 -19.03 15.65 3.02
CA THR A 35 -18.23 15.84 4.25
C THR A 35 -18.71 14.94 5.39
N GLN A 36 -19.88 14.33 5.24
CA GLN A 36 -20.50 13.40 6.18
C GLN A 36 -21.42 12.44 5.40
N ALA A 37 -21.63 11.23 5.92
CA ALA A 37 -22.56 10.27 5.36
C ALA A 37 -23.11 9.37 6.48
N GLU A 38 -24.34 8.90 6.32
CA GLU A 38 -24.96 8.00 7.30
C GLU A 38 -24.23 6.65 7.33
N ASN A 39 -24.02 6.09 8.53
CA ASN A 39 -23.26 4.84 8.75
C ASN A 39 -21.81 4.88 8.23
N VAL A 40 -21.24 6.09 8.13
CA VAL A 40 -19.85 6.32 7.73
C VAL A 40 -19.17 7.23 8.75
N THR A 41 -18.06 6.76 9.29
CA THR A 41 -17.14 7.58 10.09
C THR A 41 -16.20 8.34 9.15
N VAL A 42 -16.14 9.67 9.28
CA VAL A 42 -15.27 10.53 8.47
C VAL A 42 -14.15 11.11 9.34
N ASN A 43 -12.91 10.77 9.00
CA ASN A 43 -11.72 11.34 9.62
C ASN A 43 -11.10 12.38 8.69
N ALA A 44 -11.16 13.65 9.07
CA ALA A 44 -10.64 14.78 8.31
C ALA A 44 -9.46 15.49 9.01
N ASN A 45 -8.76 14.79 9.92
CA ASN A 45 -7.62 15.37 10.66
C ASN A 45 -6.45 15.75 9.73
N ASN A 46 -6.31 15.06 8.59
CA ASN A 46 -5.40 15.45 7.52
C ASN A 46 -6.21 16.03 6.34
N PRO A 47 -6.07 17.32 6.01
CA PRO A 47 -6.81 17.93 4.91
C PRO A 47 -6.41 17.38 3.53
N ASN A 48 -5.26 16.71 3.42
CA ASN A 48 -4.79 16.08 2.19
C ASN A 48 -5.21 14.60 2.06
N ASP A 49 -5.74 14.01 3.12
CA ASP A 49 -6.29 12.64 3.15
C ASP A 49 -7.46 12.57 4.12
N VAL A 50 -8.67 12.74 3.58
CA VAL A 50 -9.90 12.55 4.34
C VAL A 50 -10.36 11.10 4.16
N VAL A 51 -10.44 10.37 5.27
CA VAL A 51 -10.75 8.94 5.27
C VAL A 51 -12.23 8.73 5.63
N PHE A 52 -12.91 7.93 4.82
CA PHE A 52 -14.29 7.50 5.02
C PHE A 52 -14.28 6.01 5.36
N THR A 53 -14.79 5.65 6.53
CA THR A 53 -14.88 4.26 6.98
C THR A 53 -16.35 3.89 7.17
N ALA A 54 -16.84 2.91 6.41
CA ALA A 54 -18.15 2.34 6.66
C ALA A 54 -18.16 1.67 8.04
N ASN A 55 -19.19 1.96 8.83
CA ASN A 55 -19.35 1.37 10.15
C ASN A 55 -19.55 -0.15 10.06
N ASP A 56 -19.36 -0.86 11.17
CA ASP A 56 -19.52 -2.31 11.22
C ASP A 56 -20.91 -2.76 10.71
N GLY A 57 -20.92 -3.84 9.94
CA GLY A 57 -22.12 -4.31 9.24
C GLY A 57 -22.43 -3.59 7.92
N PHE A 58 -21.64 -2.59 7.50
CA PHE A 58 -21.84 -1.86 6.25
C PHE A 58 -20.65 -1.96 5.28
N ARG A 59 -20.92 -1.73 3.99
CA ARG A 59 -19.92 -1.64 2.91
C ARG A 59 -20.32 -0.60 1.87
N PHE A 60 -19.36 -0.06 1.14
CA PHE A 60 -19.63 0.80 0.00
C PHE A 60 -19.99 -0.04 -1.24
N LYS A 61 -21.18 0.19 -1.81
CA LYS A 61 -21.58 -0.44 -3.08
C LYS A 61 -21.62 0.55 -4.23
N THR A 62 -22.07 1.77 -3.95
CA THR A 62 -22.25 2.78 -5.00
C THR A 62 -21.49 4.03 -4.64
N LEU A 63 -20.70 4.55 -5.58
CA LEU A 63 -20.16 5.89 -5.51
C LEU A 63 -21.03 6.83 -6.36
N LYS A 64 -21.33 8.01 -5.84
CA LYS A 64 -22.17 9.02 -6.48
C LYS A 64 -21.48 10.37 -6.61
N VAL A 65 -21.94 11.14 -7.61
CA VAL A 65 -21.65 12.57 -7.79
C VAL A 65 -23.00 13.28 -7.99
N GLY A 66 -23.50 13.89 -6.91
CA GLY A 66 -24.90 14.29 -6.79
C GLY A 66 -25.83 13.08 -6.97
N ASP A 67 -26.81 13.21 -7.86
CA ASP A 67 -27.76 12.11 -8.13
C ASP A 67 -27.22 11.05 -9.10
N LYS A 68 -26.06 11.29 -9.72
CA LYS A 68 -25.49 10.37 -10.72
C LYS A 68 -24.63 9.30 -10.07
N THR A 69 -24.82 8.06 -10.49
CA THR A 69 -23.90 6.97 -10.16
C THR A 69 -22.58 7.16 -10.91
N LEU A 70 -21.49 7.28 -10.16
CA LEU A 70 -20.13 7.29 -10.69
C LEU A 70 -19.61 5.86 -10.91
N TYR A 71 -19.86 4.98 -9.94
CA TYR A 71 -19.36 3.60 -9.96
C TYR A 71 -20.21 2.68 -9.10
N THR A 72 -20.35 1.43 -9.51
CA THR A 72 -20.99 0.36 -8.73
C THR A 72 -20.00 -0.79 -8.53
N VAL A 73 -19.76 -1.14 -7.28
CA VAL A 73 -18.87 -2.22 -6.86
C VAL A 73 -19.51 -3.57 -7.14
N ASP A 74 -18.72 -4.48 -7.71
CA ASP A 74 -19.07 -5.90 -7.79
C ASP A 74 -18.93 -6.55 -6.40
N THR A 75 -20.03 -6.52 -5.64
CA THR A 75 -20.09 -7.01 -4.25
C THR A 75 -20.01 -8.54 -4.13
N SER A 76 -20.04 -9.27 -5.26
CA SER A 76 -19.70 -10.70 -5.28
C SER A 76 -18.19 -10.95 -5.15
N LYS A 77 -17.37 -9.92 -5.44
CA LYS A 77 -15.90 -10.00 -5.42
C LYS A 77 -15.26 -9.16 -4.33
N PHE A 78 -15.88 -8.05 -3.97
CA PHE A 78 -15.30 -7.03 -3.10
C PHE A 78 -16.28 -6.60 -2.00
N THR A 79 -15.75 -6.27 -0.83
CA THR A 79 -16.53 -5.73 0.29
C THR A 79 -15.80 -4.52 0.85
N PRO A 80 -15.75 -3.40 0.09
CA PRO A 80 -14.95 -2.25 0.47
C PRO A 80 -15.61 -1.51 1.65
N THR A 81 -14.80 -1.19 2.64
CA THR A 81 -15.23 -0.45 3.84
C THR A 81 -14.48 0.87 4.01
N VAL A 82 -13.45 1.13 3.21
CA VAL A 82 -12.60 2.31 3.33
C VAL A 82 -12.51 3.02 1.98
N ALA A 83 -12.68 4.34 2.03
CA ALA A 83 -12.40 5.23 0.91
C ALA A 83 -11.65 6.47 1.39
N HIS A 84 -10.98 7.14 0.48
CA HIS A 84 -10.20 8.34 0.74
C HIS A 84 -10.54 9.42 -0.26
N ARG A 85 -10.66 10.65 0.21
CA ARG A 85 -10.54 11.84 -0.63
C ARG A 85 -9.17 12.44 -0.43
N LEU A 86 -8.36 12.39 -1.49
CA LEU A 86 -6.96 12.78 -1.50
C LEU A 86 -6.80 14.13 -2.21
N LYS A 87 -5.97 15.01 -1.66
CA LYS A 87 -5.62 16.31 -2.26
C LYS A 87 -4.11 16.39 -2.53
N HIS A 88 -3.76 16.72 -3.76
CA HIS A 88 -2.38 16.96 -4.21
C HIS A 88 -2.30 18.30 -4.93
N GLY A 89 -1.78 19.33 -4.24
CA GLY A 89 -1.91 20.70 -4.71
C GLY A 89 -3.39 21.05 -4.93
N GLU A 90 -3.75 21.43 -6.16
CA GLU A 90 -5.13 21.71 -6.55
C GLU A 90 -5.89 20.48 -7.07
N SER A 91 -5.20 19.36 -7.32
CA SER A 91 -5.83 18.13 -7.80
C SER A 91 -6.55 17.41 -6.67
N LEU A 92 -7.78 16.96 -6.93
CA LEU A 92 -8.56 16.11 -6.03
C LEU A 92 -8.76 14.72 -6.62
N TYR A 93 -8.57 13.71 -5.78
CA TYR A 93 -8.75 12.31 -6.11
C TYR A 93 -9.67 11.63 -5.09
N PHE A 94 -10.35 10.58 -5.52
CA PHE A 94 -11.18 9.74 -4.67
C PHE A 94 -10.73 8.29 -4.88
N LYS A 95 -10.21 7.68 -3.82
CA LYS A 95 -9.70 6.31 -3.81
C LYS A 95 -10.69 5.45 -3.03
N LEU A 96 -11.22 4.40 -3.65
CA LEU A 96 -11.97 3.36 -2.98
C LEU A 96 -11.09 2.11 -2.86
N ASP A 97 -10.96 1.57 -1.66
CA ASP A 97 -10.21 0.34 -1.44
C ASP A 97 -11.12 -0.87 -1.66
N LEU A 98 -11.20 -1.34 -2.91
CA LEU A 98 -11.98 -2.54 -3.28
C LEU A 98 -11.57 -3.75 -2.42
N SER A 99 -10.28 -3.84 -2.12
CA SER A 99 -9.72 -4.56 -0.99
C SER A 99 -8.52 -3.77 -0.45
N HIS A 100 -7.97 -4.16 0.70
CA HIS A 100 -6.78 -3.52 1.28
C HIS A 100 -5.63 -3.33 0.26
N ALA A 101 -5.47 -4.27 -0.67
CA ALA A 101 -4.42 -4.23 -1.67
C ALA A 101 -4.86 -3.69 -3.04
N LYS A 102 -6.16 -3.52 -3.32
CA LYS A 102 -6.67 -3.16 -4.65
C LYS A 102 -7.36 -1.79 -4.63
N PRO A 103 -6.63 -0.70 -4.90
CA PRO A 103 -7.24 0.62 -4.99
C PRO A 103 -7.99 0.80 -6.32
N LEU A 104 -9.12 1.50 -6.25
CA LEU A 104 -9.81 2.08 -7.41
C LEU A 104 -9.78 3.59 -7.25
N LEU A 105 -9.32 4.31 -8.27
CA LEU A 105 -9.06 5.75 -8.17
C LEU A 105 -9.89 6.54 -9.18
N PHE A 106 -10.40 7.68 -8.75
CA PHE A 106 -11.06 8.66 -9.59
C PHE A 106 -10.37 10.01 -9.43
N LYS A 107 -10.23 10.76 -10.52
CA LYS A 107 -9.72 12.13 -10.53
C LYS A 107 -10.88 13.08 -10.80
N LYS A 108 -10.98 14.13 -9.98
CA LYS A 108 -11.96 15.19 -10.18
C LYS A 108 -11.63 15.98 -11.44
N LYS A 109 -12.64 16.21 -12.30
CA LYS A 109 -12.55 17.13 -13.45
C LYS A 109 -13.29 18.42 -13.16
N THR A 110 -14.49 18.30 -12.61
CA THR A 110 -15.31 19.41 -12.10
C THR A 110 -16.04 18.95 -10.83
N ASP A 111 -16.81 19.83 -10.19
CA ASP A 111 -17.64 19.43 -9.04
C ASP A 111 -18.68 18.36 -9.38
N LYS A 112 -19.09 18.29 -10.65
CA LYS A 112 -20.13 17.38 -11.14
C LYS A 112 -19.58 16.22 -11.96
N ASP A 113 -18.25 16.15 -12.14
CA ASP A 113 -17.61 15.18 -13.02
C ASP A 113 -16.30 14.64 -12.43
N TRP A 114 -16.26 13.33 -12.31
CA TRP A 114 -15.14 12.54 -11.83
C TRP A 114 -14.92 11.40 -12.82
N VAL A 115 -13.67 11.14 -13.16
CA VAL A 115 -13.32 10.07 -14.10
C VAL A 115 -12.39 9.07 -13.45
N GLN A 116 -12.55 7.79 -13.78
CA GLN A 116 -11.63 6.76 -13.32
C GLN A 116 -10.21 7.09 -13.82
N PHE A 117 -9.23 6.94 -12.92
CA PHE A 117 -7.84 7.29 -13.17
C PHE A 117 -6.93 6.12 -12.80
N SER A 118 -5.84 5.93 -13.54
CA SER A 118 -4.92 4.83 -13.26
C SER A 118 -4.16 5.10 -11.97
N PHE A 119 -4.19 4.14 -11.05
CA PHE A 119 -3.40 4.24 -9.82
C PHE A 119 -1.88 4.26 -10.12
N ALA A 120 -1.44 3.55 -11.17
CA ALA A 120 -0.06 3.55 -11.63
C ALA A 120 0.38 4.95 -12.12
N GLN A 121 -0.49 5.65 -12.85
CA GLN A 121 -0.24 7.03 -13.28
C GLN A 121 -0.22 7.99 -12.09
N TYR A 122 -1.16 7.83 -11.15
CA TYR A 122 -1.19 8.63 -9.91
C TYR A 122 0.10 8.52 -9.09
N LEU A 123 0.70 7.32 -9.00
CA LEU A 123 1.99 7.14 -8.35
C LEU A 123 3.09 7.97 -9.04
N ASP A 124 3.17 7.95 -10.38
CA ASP A 124 4.21 8.67 -11.12
C ASP A 124 3.99 10.19 -11.13
N GLU A 125 2.75 10.64 -11.34
CA GLU A 125 2.40 12.03 -11.60
C GLU A 125 2.24 12.86 -10.32
N GLU A 126 1.82 12.25 -9.21
CA GLU A 126 1.52 12.94 -7.97
C GLU A 126 2.45 12.49 -6.84
N VAL A 127 2.43 11.20 -6.50
CA VAL A 127 3.17 10.68 -5.33
C VAL A 127 4.68 10.78 -5.53
N TRP A 128 5.17 10.50 -6.73
CA TRP A 128 6.59 10.53 -7.08
C TRP A 128 6.94 11.67 -8.02
N LYS A 129 6.11 12.72 -8.06
CA LYS A 129 6.29 13.87 -8.95
C LYS A 129 7.70 14.46 -8.85
N GLU A 130 8.25 14.55 -7.64
CA GLU A 130 9.58 15.11 -7.39
C GLU A 130 10.73 14.11 -7.62
N LYS A 131 10.43 12.80 -7.71
CA LYS A 131 11.43 11.75 -8.01
C LYS A 131 11.62 11.65 -9.53
N LYS A 132 12.45 12.52 -10.08
CA LYS A 132 12.65 12.63 -11.54
C LYS A 132 13.42 11.47 -12.14
N GLU A 133 14.34 10.88 -11.38
CA GLU A 133 15.19 9.80 -11.85
C GLU A 133 14.55 8.42 -11.62
N LEU A 134 14.93 7.47 -12.49
CA LEU A 134 14.58 6.05 -12.38
C LEU A 134 15.87 5.24 -12.36
N LYS A 135 16.22 4.64 -11.23
CA LYS A 135 17.52 3.98 -11.01
C LYS A 135 17.36 2.58 -10.40
N ASP A 136 18.34 1.72 -10.65
CA ASP A 136 18.50 0.49 -9.88
C ASP A 136 18.90 0.87 -8.46
N LEU A 137 18.28 0.23 -7.46
CA LEU A 137 18.65 0.37 -6.05
C LEU A 137 19.48 -0.84 -5.64
N ASP A 138 20.69 -0.61 -5.14
CA ASP A 138 21.47 -1.62 -4.45
C ASP A 138 21.17 -1.55 -2.94
N ALA A 139 20.37 -2.51 -2.47
CA ALA A 139 19.97 -2.64 -1.08
C ALA A 139 21.10 -3.18 -0.18
N SER A 140 22.25 -3.62 -0.71
CA SER A 140 23.41 -3.95 0.12
C SER A 140 24.01 -2.72 0.78
N LYS A 141 23.77 -1.54 0.20
CA LYS A 141 24.13 -0.23 0.73
C LYS A 141 23.13 0.29 1.76
N PHE A 142 22.43 -0.59 2.47
CA PHE A 142 21.42 -0.23 3.46
C PHE A 142 21.96 0.66 4.60
N THR A 143 23.27 0.69 4.82
CA THR A 143 23.92 1.56 5.80
C THR A 143 24.25 2.96 5.27
N GLU A 144 24.09 3.23 3.97
CA GLU A 144 24.31 4.56 3.37
C GLU A 144 23.16 5.52 3.75
N PRO A 145 23.39 6.57 4.57
CA PRO A 145 22.31 7.41 5.08
C PRO A 145 21.64 8.29 4.01
N SER A 146 22.29 8.49 2.87
CA SER A 146 21.71 9.17 1.70
C SER A 146 20.67 8.30 0.97
N LEU A 147 20.67 6.99 1.20
CA LEU A 147 19.77 6.02 0.57
C LEU A 147 18.77 5.45 1.56
N PHE A 148 19.17 5.21 2.81
CA PHE A 148 18.35 4.53 3.80
C PHE A 148 18.32 5.26 5.14
N SER A 149 17.16 5.22 5.79
CA SER A 149 17.00 5.60 7.19
C SER A 149 16.91 4.34 8.05
N ALA A 150 17.56 4.35 9.20
CA ALA A 150 17.64 3.20 10.08
C ALA A 150 16.80 3.41 11.34
N ASP A 151 15.96 2.44 11.66
CA ASP A 151 15.17 2.39 12.88
C ASP A 151 15.46 1.10 13.67
N ALA A 152 15.19 1.13 14.98
CA ALA A 152 15.28 -0.05 15.82
C ALA A 152 14.18 -1.07 15.43
N PHE A 153 14.54 -2.35 15.42
CA PHE A 153 13.60 -3.44 15.14
C PHE A 153 13.87 -4.63 16.06
N GLY A 154 13.23 -4.64 17.22
CA GLY A 154 13.50 -5.63 18.27
C GLY A 154 14.96 -5.56 18.73
N THR A 155 15.69 -6.66 18.60
CA THR A 155 17.14 -6.71 18.86
C THR A 155 17.97 -6.25 17.65
N GLY A 156 17.37 -6.18 16.46
CA GLY A 156 18.00 -5.79 15.21
C GLY A 156 17.65 -4.36 14.76
N LYS A 157 17.78 -4.13 13.45
CA LYS A 157 17.45 -2.85 12.79
C LYS A 157 16.63 -3.09 11.52
N VAL A 158 15.82 -2.11 11.18
CA VAL A 158 15.19 -2.00 9.86
C VAL A 158 15.71 -0.77 9.16
N TYR A 159 16.01 -0.90 7.87
CA TYR A 159 16.52 0.15 7.02
C TYR A 159 15.51 0.42 5.91
N ASP A 160 14.92 1.60 5.91
CA ASP A 160 13.90 2.02 4.96
C ASP A 160 14.51 2.90 3.87
N PHE A 161 14.28 2.56 2.60
CA PHE A 161 14.76 3.37 1.48
C PHE A 161 14.08 4.75 1.48
N VAL A 162 14.89 5.80 1.58
CA VAL A 162 14.48 7.22 1.60
C VAL A 162 15.06 8.02 0.43
N GLY A 163 15.73 7.35 -0.51
CA GLY A 163 16.35 8.01 -1.65
C GLY A 163 15.38 8.80 -2.54
N ALA A 164 15.92 9.84 -3.18
CA ALA A 164 15.16 10.82 -3.98
C ALA A 164 14.82 10.36 -5.42
N PHE A 165 14.89 9.07 -5.72
CA PHE A 165 14.64 8.51 -7.05
C PHE A 165 13.60 7.37 -7.00
N LYS A 166 13.00 7.08 -8.17
CA LYS A 166 12.11 5.94 -8.37
C LYS A 166 12.95 4.68 -8.56
N VAL A 167 12.60 3.61 -7.86
CA VAL A 167 13.31 2.34 -7.98
C VAL A 167 12.84 1.63 -9.24
N LYS A 168 13.78 1.33 -10.15
CA LYS A 168 13.55 0.52 -11.34
C LYS A 168 13.56 -0.97 -11.01
N LYS A 169 14.51 -1.35 -10.17
CA LYS A 169 14.86 -2.73 -9.81
C LYS A 169 15.62 -2.70 -8.50
N VAL A 170 15.43 -3.72 -7.67
CA VAL A 170 16.21 -3.90 -6.45
C VAL A 170 17.26 -4.97 -6.68
N LYS A 171 18.49 -4.66 -6.31
CA LYS A 171 19.62 -5.57 -6.23
C LYS A 171 20.11 -5.62 -4.80
N PHE A 172 20.89 -6.64 -4.49
CA PHE A 172 21.75 -6.68 -3.33
C PHE A 172 23.12 -7.10 -3.84
N GLU A 173 24.06 -6.15 -3.85
CA GLU A 173 25.28 -6.23 -4.65
C GLU A 173 24.90 -6.45 -6.13
N ASP A 174 25.45 -7.47 -6.78
CA ASP A 174 25.17 -7.78 -8.19
C ASP A 174 23.97 -8.70 -8.41
N LYS A 175 23.25 -9.08 -7.35
CA LYS A 175 22.16 -10.07 -7.41
C LYS A 175 20.79 -9.41 -7.36
N ASP A 176 19.90 -9.86 -8.22
CA ASP A 176 18.52 -9.37 -8.27
C ASP A 176 17.73 -9.85 -7.05
N VAL A 177 16.94 -8.93 -6.48
CA VAL A 177 15.98 -9.25 -5.42
C VAL A 177 14.58 -9.09 -6.00
N GLY A 178 13.93 -10.23 -6.26
CA GLY A 178 12.60 -10.27 -6.84
C GLY A 178 12.54 -9.97 -8.34
N ASP A 179 11.32 -9.90 -8.87
CA ASP A 179 11.05 -9.56 -10.27
C ASP A 179 10.55 -8.12 -10.38
N ALA A 180 11.29 -7.29 -11.11
CA ALA A 180 10.94 -5.89 -11.34
C ALA A 180 9.87 -5.70 -12.42
N LYS A 181 9.52 -6.74 -13.19
CA LYS A 181 8.55 -6.65 -14.28
C LYS A 181 7.20 -6.23 -13.72
N LYS A 182 6.66 -5.12 -14.25
CA LYS A 182 5.37 -4.52 -13.82
C LYS A 182 5.34 -4.07 -12.34
N ALA A 183 6.48 -3.98 -11.67
CA ALA A 183 6.56 -3.48 -10.30
C ALA A 183 6.76 -1.96 -10.27
N LYS A 184 5.94 -1.28 -9.48
CA LYS A 184 6.09 0.12 -9.10
C LYS A 184 6.37 0.18 -7.60
N TYR A 185 7.65 0.17 -7.23
CA TYR A 185 8.09 0.08 -5.83
C TYR A 185 7.66 1.30 -5.01
N THR A 186 6.95 1.04 -3.92
CA THR A 186 6.46 2.03 -2.95
C THR A 186 7.31 2.06 -1.69
N ALA A 187 7.92 0.94 -1.31
CA ALA A 187 8.92 0.87 -0.26
C ALA A 187 9.91 -0.27 -0.52
N VAL A 188 11.15 -0.11 -0.06
CA VAL A 188 12.17 -1.15 0.01
C VAL A 188 12.74 -1.10 1.40
N LYS A 189 12.66 -2.22 2.13
CA LYS A 189 13.16 -2.33 3.50
C LYS A 189 14.18 -3.45 3.62
N VAL A 190 15.22 -3.25 4.43
CA VAL A 190 16.19 -4.27 4.79
C VAL A 190 16.15 -4.46 6.29
N TYR A 191 15.72 -5.63 6.74
CA TYR A 191 15.79 -6.04 8.15
C TYR A 191 17.11 -6.74 8.39
N VAL A 192 17.79 -6.40 9.47
CA VAL A 192 19.09 -6.96 9.86
C VAL A 192 19.03 -7.39 11.31
N GLY A 193 19.18 -8.70 11.54
CA GLY A 193 19.28 -9.29 12.88
C GLY A 193 20.67 -9.11 13.49
N THR A 194 20.80 -9.37 14.80
CA THR A 194 22.09 -9.33 15.51
C THR A 194 23.07 -10.42 15.05
N ASP A 195 22.56 -11.47 14.42
CA ASP A 195 23.32 -12.55 13.80
C ASP A 195 23.68 -12.26 12.32
N ASP A 196 23.52 -11.01 11.89
CA ASP A 196 23.74 -10.51 10.53
C ASP A 196 22.83 -11.14 9.45
N LYS A 197 21.81 -11.90 9.84
CA LYS A 197 20.77 -12.37 8.90
C LYS A 197 19.97 -11.20 8.38
N LYS A 198 19.70 -11.25 7.06
CA LYS A 198 19.02 -10.17 6.35
C LYS A 198 17.74 -10.68 5.69
N VAL A 199 16.67 -9.89 5.83
CA VAL A 199 15.43 -10.06 5.08
C VAL A 199 15.17 -8.77 4.31
N VAL A 200 14.99 -8.88 3.00
CA VAL A 200 14.59 -7.74 2.16
C VAL A 200 13.09 -7.81 1.95
N ARG A 201 12.37 -6.74 2.30
CA ARG A 201 10.94 -6.57 2.01
C ARG A 201 10.78 -5.58 0.87
N LEU A 202 10.01 -5.97 -0.13
CA LEU A 202 9.64 -5.13 -1.26
C LEU A 202 8.13 -4.87 -1.20
N ASP A 203 7.78 -3.60 -1.14
CA ASP A 203 6.40 -3.15 -1.29
C ASP A 203 6.27 -2.49 -2.66
N TYR A 204 5.32 -2.94 -3.47
CA TYR A 204 5.11 -2.38 -4.80
C TYR A 204 3.67 -2.50 -5.26
N PHE A 205 3.26 -1.55 -6.10
CA PHE A 205 2.06 -1.69 -6.90
C PHE A 205 2.36 -2.54 -8.14
N TYR A 206 1.71 -3.69 -8.29
CA TYR A 206 1.85 -4.56 -9.45
C TYR A 206 0.86 -4.14 -10.54
N THR A 207 1.37 -3.63 -11.66
CA THR A 207 0.51 -3.13 -12.75
C THR A 207 -0.17 -4.24 -13.55
N GLY A 208 0.14 -5.52 -13.29
CA GLY A 208 -0.49 -6.65 -13.98
C GLY A 208 -1.88 -7.00 -13.44
N ASP A 209 -2.11 -6.87 -12.14
CA ASP A 209 -3.43 -7.13 -11.51
C ASP A 209 -3.97 -5.93 -10.71
N GLU A 210 -3.22 -4.82 -10.74
CA GLU A 210 -3.51 -3.55 -10.08
C GLU A 210 -3.63 -3.70 -8.56
N ARG A 211 -2.72 -4.47 -7.95
CA ARG A 211 -2.67 -4.67 -6.51
C ARG A 211 -1.33 -4.29 -5.92
N PHE A 212 -1.36 -3.71 -4.72
CA PHE A 212 -0.20 -3.67 -3.85
C PHE A 212 0.22 -5.09 -3.46
N LYS A 213 1.52 -5.29 -3.43
CA LYS A 213 2.19 -6.52 -3.03
C LYS A 213 3.18 -6.15 -1.93
N GLU A 214 3.18 -6.95 -0.90
CA GLU A 214 4.20 -6.99 0.14
C GLU A 214 4.85 -8.37 0.02
N VAL A 215 6.15 -8.41 -0.21
CA VAL A 215 6.89 -9.67 -0.40
C VAL A 215 8.24 -9.61 0.29
N TYR A 216 8.69 -10.76 0.74
CA TYR A 216 9.90 -10.89 1.55
C TYR A 216 10.89 -11.82 0.86
N PHE A 217 12.17 -11.55 1.01
CA PHE A 217 13.26 -12.33 0.43
C PHE A 217 14.36 -12.58 1.45
N LYS A 218 14.96 -13.76 1.39
CA LYS A 218 16.21 -14.08 2.09
C LYS A 218 17.23 -14.69 1.13
N LEU A 219 18.50 -14.57 1.47
CA LEU A 219 19.58 -15.20 0.72
C LEU A 219 19.67 -16.68 1.08
N VAL A 220 19.53 -17.56 0.09
CA VAL A 220 19.68 -19.02 0.23
C VAL A 220 20.51 -19.53 -0.93
N ASP A 221 21.60 -20.24 -0.66
CA ASP A 221 22.52 -20.77 -1.67
C ASP A 221 23.02 -19.69 -2.65
N GLY A 222 23.29 -18.49 -2.12
CA GLY A 222 23.76 -17.36 -2.90
C GLY A 222 22.71 -16.69 -3.80
N LYS A 223 21.42 -17.06 -3.71
CA LYS A 223 20.31 -16.43 -4.45
C LYS A 223 19.24 -15.89 -3.50
N TRP A 224 18.65 -14.74 -3.84
CA TRP A 224 17.52 -14.19 -3.10
C TRP A 224 16.25 -14.97 -3.45
N LYS A 225 15.76 -15.76 -2.50
CA LYS A 225 14.53 -16.54 -2.66
C LYS A 225 13.38 -15.81 -1.98
N LYS A 226 12.25 -15.72 -2.68
CA LYS A 226 11.00 -15.20 -2.11
C LYS A 226 10.57 -16.14 -0.98
N LEU A 227 10.15 -15.55 0.13
CA LEU A 227 9.58 -16.25 1.29
C LEU A 227 8.07 -16.31 1.18
N GLU A 228 7.51 -17.40 1.70
CA GLU A 228 6.10 -17.40 2.09
C GLU A 228 5.90 -16.53 3.34
N GLN A 229 4.71 -15.94 3.50
CA GLN A 229 4.45 -15.00 4.59
C GLN A 229 4.75 -15.60 5.98
N SER A 230 4.40 -16.87 6.19
CA SER A 230 4.67 -17.56 7.45
C SER A 230 6.17 -17.76 7.73
N GLU A 231 6.98 -17.89 6.68
CA GLU A 231 8.44 -17.99 6.82
C GLU A 231 9.02 -16.62 7.12
N ALA A 232 8.58 -15.58 6.40
CA ALA A 232 8.99 -14.21 6.66
C ALA A 232 8.68 -13.79 8.10
N ASN A 233 7.47 -14.08 8.59
CA ASN A 233 7.10 -13.79 9.98
C ASN A 233 8.00 -14.51 10.98
N LYS A 234 8.35 -15.78 10.74
CA LYS A 234 9.30 -16.50 11.63
C LYS A 234 10.68 -15.83 11.67
N GLU A 235 11.23 -15.45 10.52
CA GLU A 235 12.52 -14.78 10.43
C GLU A 235 12.48 -13.41 11.14
N LEU A 236 11.41 -12.63 10.92
CA LEU A 236 11.25 -11.31 11.53
C LEU A 236 10.93 -11.38 13.03
N HIS A 237 10.14 -12.36 13.47
CA HIS A 237 9.86 -12.61 14.88
C HIS A 237 11.12 -12.98 15.66
N ALA A 238 12.05 -13.72 15.03
CA ALA A 238 13.35 -14.01 15.63
C ALA A 238 14.20 -12.75 15.85
N MET A 239 14.02 -11.70 15.05
CA MET A 239 14.68 -10.39 15.23
C MET A 239 13.90 -9.50 16.21
N ASN A 240 12.57 -9.61 16.22
CA ASN A 240 11.68 -8.80 17.04
C ASN A 240 10.47 -9.64 17.48
N SER A 241 10.45 -10.06 18.74
CA SER A 241 9.36 -10.89 19.29
C SER A 241 7.99 -10.19 19.34
N ALA A 242 7.94 -8.86 19.14
CA ALA A 242 6.69 -8.13 18.97
C ALA A 242 6.14 -8.22 17.53
N TRP A 243 6.92 -8.73 16.56
CA TRP A 243 6.45 -8.97 15.21
C TRP A 243 5.43 -10.13 15.20
N PRO A 244 4.25 -9.98 14.57
CA PRO A 244 3.21 -11.01 14.54
C PRO A 244 3.59 -12.32 13.84
#